data_AF-A0AAN1EP01-F1
#
_entry.id   AF-A0AAN1EP01-F1
#
_cell.length_a   1.000
_cell.length_b   1.000
_cell.length_c   1.000
_cell.angle_alpha   90.00
_cell.angle_beta   90.00
_cell.angle_gamma   90.00
#
_symmetry.space_group_name_H-M   'P 1'
#
loop_
_entity.id
_entity.type
_entity.pdbx_description
1 polymer ?
#
loop_
_entity_poly.entity_id
_entity_poly.type
_entity_poly.pdbx_seq_one_letter_code
_entity_poly.pdbx_strand_id
1 'polypeptide(L)'
;MTLSATIAQSLSDNALDEALEEVKAHLKAKPSDQEARHLYIDLLVLAGEYERADNQCSLAATLSPDATMGFALLRSELRAMAARDAWFASGGVPEFPQGPSELDKLAVRLGIAHRDGDAEAAKTALAALEDLRGETELIWNGKAVSDFRDLDDRTPHALEVIMTGGGYLWIDFAKIAALSIEPIARPRDLAFRRAELTLIDGAAASVLLPAVYHGTGEDAALRLGRETEWVEEASGITTGRGQRCFLAGDELVSFHDTQSLEIVPASSAGRQAAHG
;
A
#
# COMPACT_ATOMS: atom_id res chain seq x y z
N MET A 1 30.69 -12.98 5.29
CA MET A 1 29.35 -12.40 5.51
C MET A 1 28.36 -13.28 4.75
N THR A 2 27.16 -13.54 5.29
CA THR A 2 26.12 -14.26 4.52
C THR A 2 25.56 -13.35 3.43
N LEU A 3 24.92 -13.91 2.40
CA LEU A 3 24.25 -13.10 1.37
C LEU A 3 23.23 -12.16 2.02
N SER A 4 22.36 -12.70 2.88
CA SER A 4 21.32 -11.94 3.58
C SER A 4 21.88 -10.78 4.42
N ALA A 5 23.04 -10.96 5.08
CA ALA A 5 23.69 -9.89 5.82
C ALA A 5 24.28 -8.80 4.89
N THR A 6 24.84 -9.20 3.76
CA THR A 6 25.38 -8.26 2.75
C THR A 6 24.25 -7.41 2.18
N ILE A 7 23.14 -8.04 1.79
CA ILE A 7 21.96 -7.34 1.29
C ILE A 7 21.34 -6.43 2.35
N ALA A 8 21.27 -6.87 3.61
CA ALA A 8 20.80 -5.99 4.69
C ALA A 8 21.67 -4.74 4.85
N GLN A 9 22.99 -4.87 4.69
CA GLN A 9 23.92 -3.73 4.68
C GLN A 9 23.68 -2.82 3.47
N SER A 10 23.60 -3.37 2.25
CA SER A 10 23.33 -2.58 1.05
C SER A 10 22.01 -1.82 1.16
N LEU A 11 20.96 -2.45 1.69
CA LEU A 11 19.70 -1.77 1.98
C LEU A 11 19.88 -0.67 3.04
N SER A 12 20.61 -0.93 4.14
CA SER A 12 20.98 0.09 5.15
C SER A 12 21.65 1.31 4.52
N ASP A 13 22.44 1.12 3.47
CA ASP A 13 23.22 2.18 2.82
C ASP A 13 22.48 2.83 1.63
N ASN A 14 21.17 2.61 1.46
CA ASN A 14 20.38 3.06 0.32
C ASN A 14 20.88 2.53 -1.04
N ALA A 15 21.55 1.37 -1.06
CA ALA A 15 22.12 0.76 -2.25
C ALA A 15 21.23 -0.37 -2.79
N LEU A 16 19.97 -0.06 -3.13
CA LEU A 16 19.00 -1.06 -3.63
C LEU A 16 19.46 -1.71 -4.94
N ASP A 17 19.98 -0.93 -5.88
CA ASP A 17 20.42 -1.46 -7.18
C ASP A 17 21.68 -2.35 -7.04
N GLU A 18 22.58 -2.01 -6.12
CA GLU A 18 23.72 -2.87 -5.78
C GLU A 18 23.24 -4.19 -5.17
N ALA A 19 22.30 -4.13 -4.22
CA ALA A 19 21.68 -5.32 -3.64
C ALA A 19 21.05 -6.23 -4.71
N LEU A 20 20.35 -5.65 -5.69
CA LEU A 20 19.76 -6.39 -6.81
C LEU A 20 20.83 -7.13 -7.64
N GLU A 21 21.90 -6.44 -8.02
CA GLU A 21 22.97 -7.04 -8.81
C GLU A 21 23.75 -8.11 -8.02
N GLU A 22 23.96 -7.92 -6.73
CA GLU A 22 24.60 -8.91 -5.85
C GLU A 22 23.79 -10.22 -5.75
N VAL A 23 22.49 -10.13 -5.43
CA VAL A 23 21.65 -11.34 -5.36
C VAL A 23 21.55 -12.02 -6.71
N LYS A 24 21.41 -11.24 -7.79
CA LYS A 24 21.38 -11.77 -9.16
C LYS A 24 22.69 -12.47 -9.55
N ALA A 25 23.85 -11.93 -9.18
CA ALA A 25 25.14 -12.56 -9.40
C ALA A 25 25.27 -13.89 -8.63
N HIS A 26 24.80 -13.92 -7.38
CA HIS A 26 24.75 -15.14 -6.58
C HIS A 26 23.86 -16.21 -7.21
N LEU A 27 22.65 -15.84 -7.65
CA LEU A 27 21.72 -16.77 -8.31
C LEU A 27 22.22 -17.30 -9.67
N LYS A 28 23.07 -16.54 -10.39
CA LYS A 28 23.75 -17.07 -11.58
C LYS A 28 24.70 -18.21 -11.23
N ALA A 29 25.39 -18.13 -10.09
CA ALA A 29 26.32 -19.16 -9.63
C ALA A 29 25.60 -20.33 -8.92
N LYS A 30 24.50 -20.04 -8.20
CA LYS A 30 23.74 -21.02 -7.40
C LYS A 30 22.23 -20.89 -7.68
N PRO A 31 21.75 -21.30 -8.87
CA PRO A 31 20.37 -21.07 -9.26
C PRO A 31 19.34 -21.78 -8.39
N SER A 32 19.68 -22.89 -7.73
CA SER A 32 18.79 -23.62 -6.82
C SER A 32 18.73 -23.06 -5.39
N ASP A 33 19.40 -21.94 -5.11
CA ASP A 33 19.37 -21.31 -3.80
C ASP A 33 18.01 -20.62 -3.58
N GLN A 34 17.16 -21.28 -2.78
CA GLN A 34 15.79 -20.83 -2.55
C GLN A 34 15.73 -19.55 -1.72
N GLU A 35 16.58 -19.41 -0.69
CA GLU A 35 16.60 -18.22 0.17
C GLU A 35 17.04 -16.99 -0.63
N ALA A 36 18.11 -17.12 -1.42
CA ALA A 36 18.56 -16.06 -2.32
C ALA A 36 17.47 -15.67 -3.33
N ARG A 37 16.67 -16.62 -3.80
CA ARG A 37 15.58 -16.33 -4.74
C ARG A 37 14.42 -15.58 -4.09
N HIS A 38 14.02 -15.96 -2.89
CA HIS A 38 13.04 -15.18 -2.13
C HIS A 38 13.54 -13.75 -1.91
N LEU A 39 14.81 -13.60 -1.53
CA LEU A 39 15.42 -12.29 -1.35
C LEU A 39 15.42 -11.48 -2.65
N TYR A 40 15.74 -12.10 -3.78
CA TYR A 40 15.70 -11.42 -5.08
C TYR A 40 14.30 -10.93 -5.43
N ILE A 41 13.28 -11.77 -5.22
CA ILE A 41 11.88 -11.38 -5.43
C ILE A 41 11.52 -10.17 -4.56
N ASP A 42 11.96 -10.15 -3.30
CA ASP A 42 11.66 -9.05 -2.37
C ASP A 42 12.29 -7.74 -2.84
N LEU A 43 13.53 -7.79 -3.33
CA LEU A 43 14.21 -6.64 -3.91
C LEU A 43 13.55 -6.17 -5.22
N LEU A 44 13.08 -7.09 -6.07
CA LEU A 44 12.34 -6.74 -7.29
C LEU A 44 11.01 -6.05 -6.98
N VAL A 45 10.34 -6.45 -5.89
CA VAL A 45 9.12 -5.76 -5.41
C VAL A 45 9.43 -4.34 -4.94
N LEU A 46 10.49 -4.15 -4.14
CA LEU A 46 10.96 -2.80 -3.76
C LEU A 46 11.34 -1.97 -4.99
N ALA A 47 11.82 -2.64 -6.02
CA ALA A 47 12.22 -2.00 -7.25
C ALA A 47 11.06 -1.59 -8.17
N GLY A 48 9.83 -2.03 -7.89
CA GLY A 48 8.69 -1.86 -8.79
C GLY A 48 8.72 -2.79 -10.01
N GLU A 49 9.59 -3.81 -10.03
CA GLU A 49 9.78 -4.70 -11.17
C GLU A 49 8.91 -5.97 -11.07
N TYR A 50 7.58 -5.80 -10.96
CA TYR A 50 6.65 -6.90 -10.65
C TYR A 50 6.63 -8.03 -11.68
N GLU A 51 6.80 -7.73 -12.97
CA GLU A 51 6.90 -8.76 -14.02
C GLU A 51 8.14 -9.64 -13.84
N ARG A 52 9.29 -9.02 -13.52
CA ARG A 52 10.52 -9.77 -13.22
C ARG A 52 10.35 -10.59 -11.94
N ALA A 53 9.67 -10.06 -10.93
CA ALA A 53 9.34 -10.80 -9.71
C ALA A 53 8.43 -12.02 -10.01
N ASP A 54 7.40 -11.89 -10.85
CA ASP A 54 6.50 -12.99 -11.23
C ASP A 54 7.25 -14.11 -11.96
N ASN A 55 8.18 -13.74 -12.85
CA ASN A 55 9.07 -14.68 -13.53
C ASN A 55 9.94 -15.46 -12.55
N GLN A 56 10.47 -14.81 -11.51
CA GLN A 56 11.23 -15.48 -10.44
C GLN A 56 10.35 -16.40 -9.59
N CYS A 57 9.12 -16.00 -9.26
CA CYS A 57 8.15 -16.87 -8.57
C CYS A 57 7.83 -18.11 -9.40
N SER A 58 7.59 -17.95 -10.70
CA SER A 58 7.33 -19.06 -11.62
C SER A 58 8.50 -20.05 -11.65
N LEU A 59 9.74 -19.55 -11.76
CA LEU A 59 10.92 -20.39 -11.72
C LEU A 59 11.09 -21.05 -10.33
N ALA A 60 10.81 -20.34 -9.25
CA ALA A 60 10.93 -20.86 -7.89
C ALA A 60 9.98 -22.03 -7.62
N ALA A 61 8.74 -21.94 -8.10
CA ALA A 61 7.75 -23.00 -8.01
C ALA A 61 8.22 -24.30 -8.70
N THR A 62 8.99 -24.21 -9.79
CA THR A 62 9.55 -25.40 -10.46
C THR A 62 10.65 -26.09 -9.66
N LEU A 63 11.38 -25.34 -8.82
CA LEU A 63 12.52 -25.86 -8.05
C LEU A 63 12.14 -26.33 -6.66
N SER A 64 11.06 -25.77 -6.08
CA SER A 64 10.61 -26.07 -4.72
C SER A 64 9.11 -26.41 -4.72
N PRO A 65 8.72 -27.66 -5.04
CA PRO A 65 7.32 -28.08 -5.10
C PRO A 65 6.54 -27.81 -3.81
N ASP A 66 7.18 -27.97 -2.65
CA ASP A 66 6.56 -27.74 -1.34
C ASP A 66 6.20 -26.26 -1.09
N ALA A 67 6.82 -25.32 -1.81
CA ALA A 67 6.57 -23.88 -1.70
C ALA A 67 5.64 -23.35 -2.81
N THR A 68 5.13 -24.21 -3.69
CA THR A 68 4.33 -23.82 -4.87
C THR A 68 3.14 -22.94 -4.51
N MET A 69 2.40 -23.28 -3.45
CA MET A 69 1.24 -22.51 -3.02
C MET A 69 1.63 -21.09 -2.58
N GLY A 70 2.72 -20.95 -1.81
CA GLY A 70 3.22 -19.64 -1.38
C GLY A 70 3.61 -18.75 -2.55
N PHE A 71 4.27 -19.32 -3.58
CA PHE A 71 4.57 -18.57 -4.80
C PHE A 71 3.30 -18.24 -5.59
N ALA A 72 2.31 -19.13 -5.68
CA ALA A 72 1.05 -18.84 -6.37
C ALA A 72 0.32 -17.64 -5.74
N LEU A 73 0.27 -17.56 -4.41
CA LEU A 73 -0.31 -16.42 -3.70
C LEU A 73 0.47 -15.14 -3.97
N LEU A 74 1.81 -15.18 -3.86
CA LEU A 74 2.66 -14.02 -4.15
C LEU A 74 2.50 -13.53 -5.60
N ARG A 75 2.31 -14.42 -6.56
CA ARG A 75 2.02 -14.04 -7.96
C ARG A 75 0.69 -13.33 -8.12
N SER A 76 -0.33 -13.72 -7.35
CA SER A 76 -1.60 -12.97 -7.29
C SER A 76 -1.39 -11.58 -6.69
N GLU A 77 -0.64 -11.46 -5.59
CA GLU A 77 -0.28 -10.18 -4.99
C GLU A 77 0.49 -9.28 -5.98
N LEU A 78 1.48 -9.81 -6.70
CA LEU A 78 2.24 -9.09 -7.73
C LEU A 78 1.36 -8.55 -8.85
N ARG A 79 0.35 -9.32 -9.27
CA ARG A 79 -0.64 -8.87 -10.27
C ARG A 79 -1.44 -7.68 -9.75
N ALA A 80 -1.85 -7.70 -8.48
CA ALA A 80 -2.54 -6.58 -7.86
C ALA A 80 -1.63 -5.35 -7.72
N MET A 81 -0.35 -5.53 -7.38
CA MET A 81 0.64 -4.44 -7.37
C MET A 81 0.78 -3.80 -8.75
N ALA A 82 0.81 -4.61 -9.82
CA ALA A 82 0.79 -4.11 -11.20
C ALA A 82 -0.54 -3.41 -11.56
N ALA A 83 -1.68 -3.90 -11.04
CA ALA A 83 -2.97 -3.25 -11.24
C ALA A 83 -3.03 -1.88 -10.55
N ARG A 84 -2.41 -1.73 -9.38
CA ARG A 84 -2.20 -0.44 -8.72
C ARG A 84 -1.41 0.52 -9.61
N ASP A 85 -0.31 0.08 -10.19
CA ASP A 85 0.46 0.94 -11.11
C ASP A 85 -0.35 1.29 -12.36
N ALA A 86 -1.13 0.35 -12.88
CA ALA A 86 -2.00 0.59 -14.02
C ALA A 86 -3.07 1.66 -13.75
N TRP A 87 -3.59 1.78 -12.52
CA TRP A 87 -4.49 2.86 -12.12
C TRP A 87 -3.85 4.23 -12.34
N PHE A 88 -2.69 4.44 -11.72
CA PHE A 88 -2.04 5.75 -11.75
C PHE A 88 -1.48 6.07 -13.14
N ALA A 89 -0.84 5.10 -13.81
CA ALA A 89 -0.18 5.33 -15.10
C ALA A 89 -1.16 5.36 -16.30
N SER A 90 -2.17 4.49 -16.31
CA SER A 90 -3.00 4.24 -17.51
C SER A 90 -4.51 4.20 -17.28
N GLY A 91 -4.98 4.38 -16.03
CA GLY A 91 -6.40 4.37 -15.71
C GLY A 91 -7.04 3.00 -15.52
N GLY A 92 -6.27 1.97 -15.20
CA GLY A 92 -6.80 0.69 -14.74
C GLY A 92 -7.57 0.87 -13.42
N VAL A 93 -8.90 0.92 -13.49
CA VAL A 93 -9.75 1.24 -12.33
C VAL A 93 -9.59 0.20 -11.21
N PRO A 94 -9.49 0.60 -9.92
CA PRO A 94 -9.51 -0.33 -8.80
C PRO A 94 -10.75 -1.21 -8.78
N GLU A 95 -10.68 -2.35 -8.09
CA GLU A 95 -11.83 -3.20 -7.88
C GLU A 95 -12.72 -2.64 -6.77
N PHE A 96 -14.04 -2.68 -7.00
CA PHE A 96 -15.04 -2.31 -6.02
C PHE A 96 -16.08 -3.43 -5.94
N PRO A 97 -15.94 -4.41 -5.03
CA PRO A 97 -16.82 -5.58 -4.97
C PRO A 97 -18.31 -5.24 -4.84
N GLN A 98 -18.64 -4.15 -4.14
CA GLN A 98 -20.01 -3.65 -3.98
C GLN A 98 -20.31 -2.42 -4.87
N GLY A 99 -19.47 -2.17 -5.88
CA GLY A 99 -19.45 -0.94 -6.66
C GLY A 99 -18.79 0.23 -5.92
N PRO A 100 -18.31 1.25 -6.66
CA PRO A 100 -17.65 2.41 -6.06
C PRO A 100 -18.65 3.26 -5.28
N SER A 101 -18.24 3.71 -4.09
CA SER A 101 -18.95 4.74 -3.33
C SER A 101 -18.93 6.08 -4.07
N GLU A 102 -19.66 7.09 -3.58
CA GLU A 102 -19.56 8.44 -4.14
C GLU A 102 -18.17 9.06 -3.94
N LEU A 103 -17.49 8.75 -2.82
CA LEU A 103 -16.11 9.13 -2.57
C LEU A 103 -15.17 8.51 -3.62
N ASP A 104 -15.31 7.20 -3.86
CA ASP A 104 -14.53 6.49 -4.88
C ASP A 104 -14.75 7.09 -6.27
N LYS A 105 -15.99 7.43 -6.63
CA LYS A 105 -16.31 8.06 -7.92
C LYS A 105 -15.68 9.44 -8.06
N LEU A 106 -15.57 10.21 -6.98
CA LEU A 106 -14.92 11.52 -6.98
C LEU A 106 -13.40 11.37 -7.09
N ALA A 107 -12.79 10.46 -6.32
CA ALA A 107 -11.36 10.13 -6.42
C ALA A 107 -10.98 9.59 -7.81
N VAL A 108 -11.83 8.73 -8.40
CA VAL A 108 -11.62 8.25 -9.78
C VAL A 108 -11.70 9.40 -10.79
N ARG A 109 -12.69 10.29 -10.67
CA ARG A 109 -12.81 11.48 -11.52
C ARG A 109 -11.59 12.40 -11.39
N LEU A 110 -11.14 12.62 -10.17
CA LEU A 110 -9.93 13.38 -9.87
C LEU A 110 -8.70 12.75 -10.56
N GLY A 111 -8.49 11.44 -10.40
CA GLY A 111 -7.36 10.74 -11.01
C GLY A 111 -7.37 10.79 -12.54
N ILE A 112 -8.56 10.73 -13.17
CA ILE A 112 -8.71 10.91 -14.62
C ILE A 112 -8.34 12.34 -15.03
N ALA A 113 -8.93 13.35 -14.39
CA ALA A 113 -8.66 14.75 -14.70
C ALA A 113 -7.18 15.11 -14.52
N HIS A 114 -6.55 14.61 -13.45
CA HIS A 114 -5.12 14.77 -13.22
C HIS A 114 -4.29 14.17 -14.36
N ARG A 115 -4.60 12.95 -14.82
CA ARG A 115 -3.88 12.29 -15.92
C ARG A 115 -4.06 13.01 -17.25
N ASP A 116 -5.24 13.55 -17.49
CA ASP A 116 -5.57 14.29 -18.72
C ASP A 116 -5.03 15.73 -18.70
N GLY A 117 -4.45 16.17 -17.58
CA GLY A 117 -3.92 17.53 -17.40
C GLY A 117 -5.00 18.60 -17.25
N ASP A 118 -6.25 18.20 -16.96
CA ASP A 118 -7.36 19.13 -16.72
C ASP A 118 -7.35 19.62 -15.26
N ALA A 119 -6.58 20.68 -15.02
CA ALA A 119 -6.41 21.26 -13.68
C ALA A 119 -7.72 21.73 -13.04
N GLU A 120 -8.65 22.27 -13.83
CA GLU A 120 -9.92 22.79 -13.29
C GLU A 120 -10.85 21.64 -12.88
N ALA A 121 -10.94 20.59 -13.70
CA ALA A 121 -11.68 19.40 -13.34
C ALA A 121 -11.06 18.68 -12.13
N ALA A 122 -9.72 18.61 -12.04
CA ALA A 122 -9.03 18.01 -10.91
C ALA A 122 -9.33 18.75 -9.61
N LYS A 123 -9.16 20.08 -9.56
CA LYS A 123 -9.46 20.89 -8.37
C LYS A 123 -10.94 20.80 -7.97
N THR A 124 -11.84 20.80 -8.94
CA THR A 124 -13.28 20.66 -8.68
C THR A 124 -13.60 19.30 -8.05
N ALA A 125 -13.02 18.22 -8.58
CA ALA A 125 -13.21 16.88 -8.05
C ALA A 125 -12.60 16.72 -6.65
N LEU A 126 -11.39 17.26 -6.42
CA LEU A 126 -10.74 17.24 -5.11
C LEU A 126 -11.56 18.02 -4.06
N ALA A 127 -12.02 19.23 -4.39
CA ALA A 127 -12.85 20.01 -3.46
C ALA A 127 -14.15 19.29 -3.09
N ALA A 128 -14.83 18.67 -4.08
CA ALA A 128 -16.01 17.87 -3.82
C ALA A 128 -15.72 16.59 -3.02
N LEU A 129 -14.55 15.98 -3.22
CA LEU A 129 -14.10 14.81 -2.46
C LEU A 129 -13.86 15.15 -0.99
N GLU A 130 -13.15 16.24 -0.70
CA GLU A 130 -12.91 16.69 0.67
C GLU A 130 -14.19 17.09 1.39
N ASP A 131 -15.08 17.84 0.73
CA ASP A 131 -16.38 18.22 1.30
C ASP A 131 -17.23 17.00 1.64
N LEU A 132 -17.27 16.00 0.74
CA LEU A 132 -18.05 14.78 0.96
C LEU A 132 -17.43 13.85 2.01
N ARG A 133 -16.09 13.73 2.05
CA ARG A 133 -15.38 12.86 2.99
C ARG A 133 -15.65 13.31 4.43
N GLY A 134 -15.59 14.63 4.65
CA GLY A 134 -15.69 15.21 5.99
C GLY A 134 -14.64 14.65 6.95
N GLU A 135 -14.88 14.86 8.24
CA GLU A 135 -14.02 14.32 9.30
C GLU A 135 -14.41 12.87 9.65
N THR A 136 -13.43 11.99 9.74
CA THR A 136 -13.61 10.60 10.19
C THR A 136 -12.85 10.35 11.48
N GLU A 137 -13.55 10.44 12.62
CA GLU A 137 -12.97 10.13 13.93
C GLU A 137 -12.55 8.66 14.03
N LEU A 138 -11.32 8.41 14.47
CA LEU A 138 -10.82 7.06 14.71
C LEU A 138 -9.74 7.03 15.81
N ILE A 139 -9.29 5.83 16.15
CA ILE A 139 -8.18 5.56 17.06
C ILE A 139 -6.98 5.13 16.21
N TRP A 140 -5.93 5.95 16.20
CA TRP A 140 -4.64 5.64 15.58
C TRP A 140 -3.65 5.24 16.67
N ASN A 141 -3.10 4.02 16.63
CA ASN A 141 -2.15 3.50 17.63
C ASN A 141 -2.63 3.69 19.10
N GLY A 142 -3.93 3.51 19.35
CA GLY A 142 -4.54 3.73 20.67
C GLY A 142 -4.81 5.19 21.04
N LYS A 143 -4.46 6.17 20.19
CA LYS A 143 -4.75 7.60 20.36
C LYS A 143 -5.97 8.00 19.53
N ALA A 144 -6.98 8.58 20.18
CA ALA A 144 -8.12 9.16 19.45
C ALA A 144 -7.68 10.38 18.63
N VAL A 145 -8.16 10.44 17.38
CA VAL A 145 -7.93 11.55 16.45
C VAL A 145 -9.27 11.97 15.82
N SER A 146 -9.42 13.26 15.55
CA SER A 146 -10.67 13.85 15.03
C SER A 146 -10.91 13.54 13.55
N ASP A 147 -9.83 13.31 12.80
CA ASP A 147 -9.88 12.94 11.39
C ASP A 147 -8.70 12.03 11.05
N PHE A 148 -8.84 11.24 9.97
CA PHE A 148 -7.74 10.49 9.39
C PHE A 148 -7.86 10.46 7.87
N ARG A 149 -6.82 10.91 7.18
CA ARG A 149 -6.75 10.91 5.72
C ARG A 149 -5.35 10.61 5.22
N ASP A 150 -5.27 10.13 3.99
CA ASP A 150 -4.01 10.14 3.24
C ASP A 150 -3.66 11.58 2.85
N LEU A 151 -2.37 11.91 2.90
CA LEU A 151 -1.85 13.21 2.48
C LEU A 151 -1.70 13.33 0.95
N ASP A 152 -1.77 12.23 0.20
CA ASP A 152 -1.86 12.26 -1.25
C ASP A 152 -3.30 12.57 -1.69
N ASP A 153 -3.47 13.69 -2.39
CA ASP A 153 -4.78 14.20 -2.80
C ASP A 153 -5.53 13.25 -3.75
N ARG A 154 -4.86 12.26 -4.35
CA ARG A 154 -5.53 11.31 -5.26
C ARG A 154 -6.44 10.34 -4.51
N THR A 155 -6.13 10.01 -3.26
CA THR A 155 -6.88 9.01 -2.45
C THR A 155 -6.97 9.40 -0.96
N PRO A 156 -7.38 10.62 -0.60
CA PRO A 156 -7.40 11.07 0.80
C PRO A 156 -8.38 10.29 1.67
N HIS A 157 -9.45 9.74 1.08
CA HIS A 157 -10.55 9.10 1.79
C HIS A 157 -10.36 7.62 2.13
N ALA A 158 -9.38 6.97 1.50
CA ALA A 158 -9.29 5.52 1.49
C ALA A 158 -7.86 5.01 1.70
N LEU A 159 -7.81 3.84 2.32
CA LEU A 159 -6.63 2.99 2.35
C LEU A 159 -6.56 2.18 1.05
N GLU A 160 -5.41 2.21 0.38
CA GLU A 160 -5.10 1.29 -0.70
C GLU A 160 -4.83 -0.12 -0.15
N VAL A 161 -5.46 -1.14 -0.74
CA VAL A 161 -5.40 -2.53 -0.27
C VAL A 161 -5.09 -3.47 -1.42
N ILE A 162 -4.09 -4.33 -1.23
CA ILE A 162 -3.74 -5.44 -2.11
C ILE A 162 -4.23 -6.73 -1.47
N MET A 163 -5.24 -7.35 -2.07
CA MET A 163 -5.81 -8.61 -1.59
C MET A 163 -4.89 -9.77 -1.92
N THR A 164 -4.77 -10.72 -1.00
CA THR A 164 -4.02 -11.97 -1.23
C THR A 164 -4.51 -12.73 -2.48
N GLY A 165 -5.79 -12.58 -2.85
CA GLY A 165 -6.39 -13.13 -4.07
C GLY A 165 -6.06 -12.40 -5.38
N GLY A 166 -5.35 -11.27 -5.31
CA GLY A 166 -4.87 -10.52 -6.47
C GLY A 166 -5.72 -9.35 -6.95
N GLY A 167 -6.60 -8.81 -6.10
CA GLY A 167 -7.33 -7.56 -6.35
C GLY A 167 -6.63 -6.35 -5.72
N TYR A 168 -6.70 -5.20 -6.40
CA TYR A 168 -6.31 -3.88 -5.87
C TYR A 168 -7.56 -3.06 -5.59
N LEU A 169 -7.79 -2.70 -4.33
CA LEU A 169 -9.01 -2.08 -3.82
C LEU A 169 -8.70 -0.77 -3.09
N TRP A 170 -9.71 0.07 -2.99
CA TRP A 170 -9.76 1.17 -2.03
C TRP A 170 -10.77 0.85 -0.94
N ILE A 171 -10.36 1.05 0.31
CA ILE A 171 -11.20 0.87 1.48
C ILE A 171 -11.30 2.21 2.19
N ASP A 172 -12.47 2.84 2.12
CA ASP A 172 -12.75 4.09 2.86
C ASP A 172 -12.39 3.91 4.35
N PHE A 173 -11.72 4.89 4.95
CA PHE A 173 -11.35 4.82 6.37
C PHE A 173 -12.58 4.59 7.27
N ALA A 174 -13.72 5.18 6.92
CA ALA A 174 -15.00 5.01 7.62
C ALA A 174 -15.58 3.57 7.57
N LYS A 175 -15.07 2.69 6.72
CA LYS A 175 -15.49 1.28 6.64
C LYS A 175 -14.59 0.35 7.46
N ILE A 176 -13.48 0.83 8.01
CA ILE A 176 -12.51 0.02 8.76
C ILE A 176 -13.00 -0.14 10.19
N ALA A 177 -13.36 -1.36 10.61
CA ALA A 177 -13.61 -1.62 12.02
C ALA A 177 -12.29 -1.71 12.80
N ALA A 178 -11.33 -2.47 12.27
CA ALA A 178 -10.00 -2.62 12.86
C ALA A 178 -8.98 -2.93 11.76
N LEU A 179 -7.78 -2.39 11.90
CA LEU A 179 -6.62 -2.70 11.11
C LEU A 179 -5.44 -2.94 12.05
N SER A 180 -4.75 -4.06 11.89
CA SER A 180 -3.50 -4.35 12.60
C SER A 180 -2.40 -4.59 11.57
N ILE A 181 -1.37 -3.74 11.59
CA ILE A 181 -0.25 -3.77 10.65
C ILE A 181 0.90 -4.58 11.27
N GLU A 182 1.44 -5.54 10.51
CA GLU A 182 2.55 -6.38 10.97
C GLU A 182 3.90 -5.61 11.00
N PRO A 183 4.87 -6.05 11.83
CA PRO A 183 6.22 -5.51 11.79
C PRO A 183 6.95 -5.82 10.46
N ILE A 184 8.02 -5.07 10.16
CA ILE A 184 8.92 -5.39 9.04
C ILE A 184 9.61 -6.71 9.37
N ALA A 185 9.40 -7.73 8.55
CA ALA A 185 10.07 -9.02 8.69
C ALA A 185 11.07 -9.30 7.55
N ARG A 186 10.90 -8.64 6.39
CA ARG A 186 11.67 -8.87 5.16
C ARG A 186 11.68 -7.63 4.25
N PRO A 187 12.58 -7.54 3.27
CA PRO A 187 12.76 -6.30 2.50
C PRO A 187 11.50 -5.76 1.83
N ARG A 188 10.67 -6.60 1.18
CA ARG A 188 9.44 -6.13 0.51
C ARG A 188 8.44 -5.46 1.44
N ASP A 189 8.52 -5.73 2.75
CA ASP A 189 7.63 -5.15 3.74
C ASP A 189 7.86 -3.62 3.90
N LEU A 190 8.98 -3.09 3.39
CA LEU A 190 9.23 -1.65 3.28
C LEU A 190 8.31 -0.98 2.24
N ALA A 191 7.90 -1.70 1.18
CA ALA A 191 7.00 -1.17 0.15
C ALA A 191 5.55 -1.67 0.30
N PHE A 192 5.35 -2.90 0.77
CA PHE A 192 4.03 -3.52 0.91
C PHE A 192 3.93 -4.27 2.23
N ARG A 193 3.24 -3.71 3.22
CA ARG A 193 3.16 -4.29 4.56
C ARG A 193 1.96 -5.19 4.74
N ARG A 194 2.18 -6.36 5.33
CA ARG A 194 1.10 -7.27 5.75
C ARG A 194 0.27 -6.63 6.85
N ALA A 195 -1.05 -6.79 6.76
CA ALA A 195 -1.98 -6.37 7.79
C ALA A 195 -3.20 -7.29 7.85
N GLU A 196 -3.84 -7.34 9.01
CA GLU A 196 -5.16 -7.93 9.19
C GLU A 196 -6.19 -6.80 9.24
N LEU A 197 -7.11 -6.81 8.27
CA LEU A 197 -8.16 -5.82 8.10
C LEU A 197 -9.51 -6.44 8.43
N THR A 198 -10.29 -5.77 9.28
CA THR A 198 -11.69 -6.06 9.57
C THR A 198 -12.53 -4.85 9.20
N LEU A 199 -13.60 -5.06 8.44
CA LEU A 199 -14.57 -4.04 8.06
C LEU A 199 -15.75 -4.00 9.04
N ILE A 200 -16.47 -2.89 9.04
CA ILE A 200 -17.66 -2.67 9.91
C ILE A 200 -18.80 -3.67 9.65
N ASP A 201 -18.86 -4.28 8.46
CA ASP A 201 -19.84 -5.31 8.12
C ASP A 201 -19.44 -6.72 8.60
N GLY A 202 -18.27 -6.85 9.23
CA GLY A 202 -17.72 -8.08 9.76
C GLY A 202 -16.85 -8.87 8.77
N ALA A 203 -16.67 -8.40 7.53
CA ALA A 203 -15.70 -9.00 6.62
C ALA A 203 -14.27 -8.81 7.17
N ALA A 204 -13.46 -9.87 7.12
CA ALA A 204 -12.07 -9.84 7.58
C ALA A 204 -11.15 -10.51 6.55
N ALA A 205 -9.96 -9.94 6.35
CA ALA A 205 -8.98 -10.45 5.41
C ALA A 205 -7.54 -10.07 5.80
N SER A 206 -6.62 -10.98 5.49
CA SER A 206 -5.19 -10.71 5.45
C SER A 206 -4.84 -10.02 4.12
N VAL A 207 -4.22 -8.85 4.21
CA VAL A 207 -3.98 -7.96 3.07
C VAL A 207 -2.55 -7.41 3.06
N LEU A 208 -2.13 -6.86 1.92
CA LEU A 208 -0.93 -6.04 1.81
C LEU A 208 -1.32 -4.58 1.62
N LEU A 209 -0.63 -3.68 2.32
CA LEU A 209 -0.84 -2.24 2.27
C LEU A 209 0.35 -1.57 1.59
N PRO A 210 0.17 -0.75 0.54
CA PRO A 210 1.26 -0.01 -0.06
C PRO A 210 1.80 1.05 0.90
N ALA A 211 3.01 0.85 1.39
CA ALA A 211 3.73 1.74 2.30
C ALA A 211 4.48 2.88 1.57
N VAL A 212 4.58 2.79 0.24
CA VAL A 212 5.26 3.76 -0.62
C VAL A 212 4.28 4.27 -1.69
N TYR A 213 4.27 5.57 -1.94
CA TYR A 213 3.44 6.20 -2.96
C TYR A 213 3.83 5.78 -4.38
N HIS A 214 2.85 5.72 -5.28
CA HIS A 214 3.11 5.52 -6.70
C HIS A 214 3.80 6.76 -7.31
N GLY A 215 4.59 6.53 -8.35
CA GLY A 215 5.36 7.57 -9.04
C GLY A 215 6.74 7.81 -8.44
N THR A 216 7.07 7.08 -7.36
CA THR A 216 8.41 7.06 -6.77
C THR A 216 9.42 6.65 -7.85
N GLY A 217 10.35 7.56 -8.16
CA GLY A 217 11.37 7.36 -9.19
C GLY A 217 12.45 6.36 -8.77
N GLU A 218 13.65 6.52 -9.34
CA GLU A 218 14.77 5.60 -9.10
C GLU A 218 15.50 5.85 -7.76
N ASP A 219 15.20 6.96 -7.07
CA ASP A 219 15.82 7.29 -5.79
C ASP A 219 15.58 6.20 -4.75
N ALA A 220 16.67 5.64 -4.22
CA ALA A 220 16.61 4.52 -3.32
C ALA A 220 16.05 4.86 -1.95
N ALA A 221 16.28 6.07 -1.41
CA ALA A 221 15.72 6.46 -0.12
C ALA A 221 14.19 6.55 -0.19
N LEU A 222 13.66 7.06 -1.30
CA LEU A 222 12.22 7.09 -1.55
C LEU A 222 11.67 5.65 -1.76
N ARG A 223 12.29 4.81 -2.61
CA ARG A 223 11.83 3.42 -2.86
C ARG A 223 11.84 2.56 -1.60
N LEU A 224 12.78 2.81 -0.68
CA LEU A 224 12.89 2.12 0.60
C LEU A 224 11.99 2.71 1.70
N GLY A 225 11.16 3.71 1.37
CA GLY A 225 10.24 4.33 2.32
C GLY A 225 10.95 5.09 3.45
N ARG A 226 12.15 5.62 3.22
CA ARG A 226 12.91 6.36 4.25
C ARG A 226 12.63 7.85 4.25
N GLU A 227 12.22 8.36 3.11
CA GLU A 227 11.91 9.75 2.88
C GLU A 227 10.57 9.87 2.17
N THR A 228 9.96 11.04 2.30
CA THR A 228 8.76 11.42 1.56
C THR A 228 9.01 12.76 0.90
N GLU A 229 8.77 12.84 -0.40
CA GLU A 229 8.79 14.07 -1.17
C GLU A 229 7.37 14.43 -1.62
N TRP A 230 7.01 15.70 -1.50
CA TRP A 230 5.71 16.22 -1.92
C TRP A 230 5.86 17.01 -3.22
N VAL A 231 5.07 16.63 -4.22
CA VAL A 231 5.08 17.25 -5.54
C VAL A 231 3.77 17.99 -5.75
N GLU A 232 3.85 19.29 -5.99
CA GLU A 232 2.72 20.07 -6.50
C GLU A 232 2.61 19.81 -8.01
N GLU A 233 1.59 19.04 -8.38
CA GLU A 233 1.37 18.62 -9.76
C GLU A 233 0.81 19.78 -10.60
N ALA A 234 1.01 19.73 -11.92
CA ALA A 234 0.49 20.76 -12.84
C ALA A 234 -1.05 20.88 -12.80
N SER A 235 -1.76 19.83 -12.38
CA SER A 235 -3.21 19.87 -12.15
C SER A 235 -3.61 20.66 -10.88
N GLY A 236 -2.66 21.08 -10.06
CA GLY A 236 -2.85 21.81 -8.82
C GLY A 236 -3.24 20.94 -7.62
N ILE A 237 -2.95 19.64 -7.69
CA ILE A 237 -3.06 18.72 -6.54
C ILE A 237 -1.67 18.41 -6.01
N THR A 238 -1.58 17.95 -4.77
CA THR A 238 -0.33 17.51 -4.16
C THR A 238 -0.27 15.99 -4.11
N THR A 239 0.83 15.40 -4.58
CA THR A 239 1.05 13.96 -4.51
C THR A 239 2.35 13.62 -3.82
N GLY A 240 2.40 12.45 -3.19
CA GLY A 240 3.60 11.98 -2.50
C GLY A 240 4.49 11.12 -3.39
N ARG A 241 5.78 11.08 -3.05
CA ARG A 241 6.80 10.13 -3.52
C ARG A 241 7.53 9.59 -2.30
N GLY A 242 7.91 8.32 -2.31
CA GLY A 242 8.50 7.67 -1.15
C GLY A 242 7.45 7.25 -0.12
N GLN A 243 7.79 7.33 1.18
CA GLN A 243 6.96 6.76 2.24
C GLN A 243 5.56 7.39 2.27
N ARG A 244 4.53 6.56 2.41
CA ARG A 244 3.16 7.00 2.63
C ARG A 244 3.04 7.72 3.97
N CYS A 245 2.32 8.83 3.99
CA CYS A 245 2.03 9.60 5.19
C CYS A 245 0.54 9.86 5.31
N PHE A 246 0.08 9.95 6.55
CA PHE A 246 -1.31 10.28 6.87
C PHE A 246 -1.35 11.57 7.69
N LEU A 247 -2.49 12.23 7.65
CA LEU A 247 -2.84 13.27 8.60
C LEU A 247 -3.80 12.67 9.62
N ALA A 248 -3.36 12.58 10.88
CA ALA A 248 -4.13 12.06 12.00
C ALA A 248 -4.53 13.22 12.92
N GLY A 249 -5.74 13.75 12.73
CA GLY A 249 -6.13 15.06 13.25
C GLY A 249 -5.31 16.16 12.56
N ASP A 250 -4.44 16.83 13.33
CA ASP A 250 -3.50 17.85 12.82
C ASP A 250 -2.06 17.33 12.72
N GLU A 251 -1.82 16.05 13.06
CA GLU A 251 -0.49 15.46 13.14
C GLU A 251 -0.14 14.70 11.86
N LEU A 252 1.00 15.03 11.25
CA LEU A 252 1.58 14.22 10.18
C LEU A 252 2.18 12.96 10.81
N VAL A 253 1.71 11.80 10.37
CA VAL A 253 2.20 10.49 10.82
C VAL A 253 2.66 9.65 9.64
N SER A 254 3.71 8.88 9.83
CA SER A 254 4.28 8.02 8.79
C SER A 254 3.54 6.67 8.73
N PHE A 255 3.50 6.03 7.56
CA PHE A 255 2.94 4.69 7.43
C PHE A 255 3.73 3.70 8.30
N HIS A 256 5.06 3.81 8.35
CA HIS A 256 5.88 2.88 9.12
C HIS A 256 5.72 3.02 10.64
N ASP A 257 5.25 4.18 11.13
CA ASP A 257 4.88 4.37 12.53
C ASP A 257 3.43 3.94 12.83
N THR A 258 2.62 3.66 11.80
CA THR A 258 1.24 3.22 11.97
C THR A 258 1.20 1.71 12.24
N GLN A 259 0.66 1.33 13.39
CA GLN A 259 0.53 -0.06 13.86
C GLN A 259 -0.93 -0.51 13.86
N SER A 260 -1.86 0.37 14.24
CA SER A 260 -3.28 0.06 14.23
C SER A 260 -4.17 1.26 13.90
N LEU A 261 -5.32 0.96 13.30
CA LEU A 261 -6.45 1.87 13.13
C LEU A 261 -7.72 1.18 13.62
N GLU A 262 -8.54 1.86 14.39
CA GLU A 262 -9.84 1.35 14.85
C GLU A 262 -10.86 2.48 14.83
N ILE A 263 -12.06 2.25 14.28
CA ILE A 263 -13.13 3.23 14.48
C ILE A 263 -13.62 3.14 15.92
N VAL A 264 -13.79 4.29 16.57
CA VAL A 264 -14.43 4.38 17.88
C VAL A 264 -15.84 3.79 17.75
N PRO A 265 -16.19 2.68 18.43
CA PRO A 265 -17.56 2.20 18.39
C PRO A 265 -18.45 3.32 18.93
N ALA A 266 -19.42 3.78 18.15
CA ALA A 266 -20.48 4.61 18.69
C ALA A 266 -21.05 3.84 19.89
N SER A 267 -20.82 4.34 21.11
CA SER A 267 -21.21 3.62 22.31
C SER A 267 -22.65 3.20 22.13
N SER A 268 -22.93 1.90 22.23
CA SER A 268 -24.30 1.42 22.18
C SER A 268 -25.03 2.09 23.34
N ALA A 269 -25.79 3.14 23.04
CA ALA A 269 -26.67 3.79 24.00
C ALA A 269 -27.49 2.67 24.62
N GLY A 270 -27.25 2.43 25.91
CA GLY A 270 -27.74 1.25 26.59
C GLY A 270 -29.23 1.10 26.34
N ARG A 271 -29.63 -0.06 25.79
CA ARG A 271 -31.02 -0.48 25.91
C ARG A 271 -31.29 -0.67 27.39
N GLN A 272 -31.77 0.38 28.06
CA GLN A 272 -32.47 0.22 29.33
C GLN A 272 -33.69 -0.64 29.03
N ALA A 273 -33.62 -1.91 29.42
CA ALA A 273 -34.81 -2.73 29.55
C ALA A 273 -35.70 -2.04 30.59
N ALA A 274 -36.79 -1.44 30.13
CA ALA A 274 -37.89 -1.04 30.98
C ALA A 274 -38.51 -2.33 31.55
N HIS A 275 -38.13 -2.71 32.75
CA HIS A 275 -38.90 -3.67 33.53
C HIS A 275 -40.15 -2.96 34.05
N GLY A 276 -41.29 -3.35 33.46
CA GLY A 276 -42.63 -3.27 34.05
C GLY A 276 -43.22 -4.67 34.04
#